data_AF-A0A1T5DJ70-F1
#
_entry.id   AF-A0A1T5DJ70-F1
#
_cell.length_a   1.000
_cell.length_b   1.000
_cell.length_c   1.000
_cell.angle_alpha   90.00
_cell.angle_beta   90.00
_cell.angle_gamma   90.00
#
_symmetry.space_group_name_H-M   'P 1'
#
loop_
_entity.id
_entity.type
_entity.pdbx_description
1 polymer ?
#
loop_
_entity_poly.entity_id
_entity_poly.type
_entity_poly.pdbx_seq_one_letter_code
_entity_poly.pdbx_strand_id
1 'polypeptide(L)'
;MTKFEPALDAAVAYFANQPGVTPDQVSQLRSTIEADQDVLKGLRRLASTGHLNGFAPSNASVPVGALDLRSGVVALPATALDGSSDGAGNSDLHSVLRVQRMVGEMSASTYPDAQGRSRHVSADMVDNLQDVLNGSPVLAGQIKRAASTPDPASPGSRLLDHISVMKSSGGTGGSYDGDKHTMNIPSTALISRSFTADHGDFRSGSLTFVIGHEVQHAPSTQAIQVNRGSPCASFGFALN
;
A
#
# COMPACT_ATOMS: atom_id res chain seq x y z
N MET A 1 24.62 -9.69 -10.28
CA MET A 1 23.56 -10.16 -9.37
C MET A 1 23.50 -9.22 -8.18
N THR A 2 22.49 -8.37 -8.08
CA THR A 2 22.24 -7.51 -6.92
C THR A 2 21.76 -8.39 -5.77
N LYS A 3 22.71 -8.92 -5.00
CA LYS A 3 22.49 -9.83 -3.87
C LYS A 3 21.44 -9.27 -2.89
N PHE A 4 20.53 -10.09 -2.38
CA PHE A 4 19.69 -9.71 -1.23
C PHE A 4 20.60 -9.14 -0.13
N GLU A 5 20.22 -7.98 0.41
CA GLU A 5 20.93 -7.44 1.59
C GLU A 5 20.65 -8.35 2.79
N PRO A 6 21.58 -8.47 3.77
CA PRO A 6 21.46 -9.43 4.85
C PRO A 6 20.13 -9.34 5.64
N ALA A 7 19.63 -8.12 5.87
CA ALA A 7 18.38 -7.92 6.59
C ALA A 7 17.15 -8.44 5.81
N LEU A 8 17.10 -8.19 4.50
CA LEU A 8 16.00 -8.68 3.67
C LEU A 8 16.11 -10.19 3.44
N ASP A 9 17.32 -10.74 3.35
CA ASP A 9 17.55 -12.19 3.31
C ASP A 9 17.06 -12.87 4.60
N ALA A 10 17.32 -12.26 5.77
CA ALA A 10 16.79 -12.72 7.05
C ALA A 10 15.26 -12.68 7.11
N ALA A 11 14.62 -11.65 6.54
CA ALA A 11 13.15 -11.58 6.45
C ALA A 11 12.56 -12.71 5.57
N VAL A 12 13.22 -13.07 4.46
CA VAL A 12 12.84 -14.23 3.63
C VAL A 12 13.13 -15.55 4.37
N ALA A 13 14.23 -15.64 5.11
CA ALA A 13 14.53 -16.81 5.94
C ALA A 13 13.51 -16.99 7.07
N TYR A 14 12.99 -15.90 7.64
CA TYR A 14 11.89 -15.94 8.60
C TYR A 14 10.64 -16.59 7.99
N PHE A 15 10.31 -16.23 6.74
CA PHE A 15 9.20 -16.84 5.98
C PHE A 15 9.41 -18.33 5.75
N ALA A 16 10.62 -18.74 5.36
CA ALA A 16 10.97 -20.15 5.14
C ALA A 16 10.83 -21.02 6.39
N ASN A 17 10.90 -20.42 7.59
CA ASN A 17 10.72 -21.10 8.86
C ASN A 17 9.27 -21.08 9.38
N GLN A 18 8.32 -20.49 8.63
CA GLN A 18 6.93 -20.48 9.04
C GLN A 18 6.29 -21.87 8.83
N PRO A 19 5.37 -22.28 9.74
CA PRO A 19 4.66 -23.55 9.59
C PRO A 19 3.91 -23.64 8.26
N GLY A 20 4.12 -24.73 7.53
CA GLY A 20 3.41 -25.02 6.28
C GLY A 20 3.98 -24.34 5.02
N VAL A 21 5.04 -23.53 5.14
CA VAL A 21 5.70 -22.92 3.98
C VAL A 21 6.57 -23.94 3.23
N THR A 22 6.42 -24.01 1.91
CA THR A 22 7.21 -24.90 1.04
C THR A 22 8.43 -24.20 0.44
N PRO A 23 9.48 -24.95 0.02
CA PRO A 23 10.62 -24.38 -0.70
C PRO A 23 10.23 -23.63 -1.99
N ASP A 24 9.17 -24.07 -2.67
CA ASP A 24 8.65 -23.43 -3.88
C ASP A 24 8.04 -22.07 -3.55
N GLN A 25 7.31 -21.95 -2.44
CA GLN A 25 6.76 -20.66 -1.98
C GLN A 25 7.87 -19.68 -1.59
N VAL A 26 8.94 -20.16 -0.94
CA VAL A 26 10.11 -19.32 -0.63
C VAL A 26 10.78 -18.85 -1.92
N SER A 27 10.94 -19.74 -2.91
CA SER A 27 11.52 -19.42 -4.21
C SER A 27 10.65 -18.43 -4.98
N GLN A 28 9.33 -18.59 -4.93
CA GLN A 28 8.36 -17.66 -5.51
C GLN A 28 8.52 -16.28 -4.88
N LEU A 29 8.43 -16.14 -3.55
CA LEU A 29 8.61 -14.87 -2.85
C LEU A 29 9.93 -14.19 -3.23
N ARG A 30 11.02 -14.95 -3.22
CA ARG A 30 12.36 -14.44 -3.58
C ARG A 30 12.40 -13.92 -5.01
N SER A 31 11.93 -14.72 -5.97
CA SER A 31 11.93 -14.36 -7.39
C SER A 31 11.03 -13.16 -7.68
N THR A 32 9.86 -13.06 -7.05
CA THR A 32 8.95 -11.93 -7.21
C THR A 32 9.57 -10.64 -6.66
N ILE A 33 10.27 -10.70 -5.52
CA ILE A 33 11.01 -9.54 -4.99
C ILE A 33 12.14 -9.13 -5.93
N GLU A 34 12.91 -10.06 -6.50
CA GLU A 34 14.04 -9.75 -7.40
C GLU A 34 13.61 -9.20 -8.75
N ALA A 35 12.46 -9.65 -9.26
CA ALA A 35 11.90 -9.23 -10.54
C ALA A 35 11.49 -7.75 -10.55
N ASP A 36 11.22 -7.16 -9.38
CA ASP A 36 10.75 -5.80 -9.24
C ASP A 36 11.75 -4.94 -8.47
N GLN A 37 12.46 -4.05 -9.18
CA GLN A 37 13.50 -3.22 -8.59
C GLN A 37 12.97 -2.22 -7.54
N ASP A 38 11.72 -1.77 -7.66
CA ASP A 38 11.14 -0.80 -6.73
C ASP A 38 10.71 -1.47 -5.44
N VAL A 39 10.12 -2.68 -5.56
CA VAL A 39 9.84 -3.56 -4.41
C VAL A 39 11.14 -3.96 -3.73
N LEU A 40 12.15 -4.42 -4.49
CA LEU A 40 13.44 -4.83 -3.95
C LEU A 40 14.11 -3.70 -3.15
N LYS A 41 14.16 -2.48 -3.69
CA LYS A 41 14.76 -1.33 -3.01
C LYS A 41 13.97 -0.92 -1.77
N GLY A 42 12.64 -0.84 -1.88
CA GLY A 42 11.78 -0.46 -0.76
C GLY A 42 11.84 -1.45 0.40
N LEU A 43 11.69 -2.75 0.10
CA LEU A 43 11.77 -3.80 1.13
C LEU A 43 13.17 -3.91 1.74
N ARG A 44 14.24 -3.72 0.95
CA ARG A 44 15.62 -3.63 1.51
C ARG A 44 15.72 -2.50 2.52
N ARG A 45 15.19 -1.32 2.21
CA ARG A 45 15.21 -0.16 3.11
C ARG A 45 14.40 -0.40 4.37
N LEU A 46 13.20 -0.98 4.24
CA LEU A 46 12.36 -1.32 5.39
C LEU A 46 13.04 -2.36 6.28
N ALA A 47 13.68 -3.37 5.69
CA ALA A 47 14.40 -4.39 6.44
C ALA A 47 15.65 -3.83 7.15
N SER A 48 16.44 -3.00 6.47
CA SER A 48 17.65 -2.41 7.07
C SER A 48 17.36 -1.42 8.20
N THR A 49 16.14 -0.88 8.25
CA THR A 49 15.67 0.04 9.29
C THR A 49 14.81 -0.64 10.37
N GLY A 50 14.59 -1.96 10.27
CA GLY A 50 13.81 -2.73 11.24
C GLY A 50 12.29 -2.60 11.12
N HIS A 51 11.80 -1.93 10.07
CA HIS A 51 10.37 -1.84 9.75
C HIS A 51 9.83 -3.08 9.03
N LEU A 52 10.72 -3.96 8.54
CA LEU A 52 10.40 -5.27 7.98
C LEU A 52 11.34 -6.33 8.56
N ASN A 53 10.79 -7.24 9.35
CA ASN A 53 11.53 -8.32 10.01
C ASN A 53 11.21 -9.69 9.42
N GLY A 54 10.12 -9.83 8.67
CA GLY A 54 9.75 -11.12 8.07
C GLY A 54 8.46 -11.10 7.27
N PHE A 55 8.15 -12.25 6.68
CA PHE A 55 6.85 -12.53 6.06
C PHE A 55 6.24 -13.77 6.69
N ALA A 56 4.91 -13.88 6.68
CA ALA A 56 4.20 -15.09 7.08
C ALA A 56 3.00 -15.36 6.18
N PRO A 57 2.67 -16.63 5.87
CA PRO A 57 1.42 -16.94 5.20
C PRO A 57 0.25 -16.64 6.13
N SER A 58 -0.87 -16.17 5.57
CA SER A 58 -2.09 -15.87 6.30
C SER A 58 -3.27 -16.65 5.77
N ASN A 59 -3.98 -17.29 6.69
CA ASN A 59 -5.28 -17.93 6.44
C ASN A 59 -6.45 -16.95 6.62
N ALA A 60 -6.18 -15.72 7.10
CA ALA A 60 -7.18 -14.67 7.17
C ALA A 60 -7.37 -14.00 5.79
N SER A 61 -8.50 -13.34 5.59
CA SER A 61 -8.73 -12.57 4.37
C SER A 61 -7.92 -11.27 4.41
N VAL A 62 -6.71 -11.33 3.85
CA VAL A 62 -5.80 -10.18 3.69
C VAL A 62 -5.44 -9.99 2.22
N PRO A 63 -6.40 -9.65 1.34
CA PRO A 63 -6.19 -9.62 -0.10
C PRO A 63 -5.10 -8.64 -0.59
N VAL A 64 -4.68 -7.67 0.24
CA VAL A 64 -3.52 -6.80 -0.03
C VAL A 64 -2.31 -7.07 0.88
N GLY A 65 -2.37 -8.11 1.70
CA GLY A 65 -1.44 -8.36 2.80
C GLY A 65 -1.73 -7.53 4.06
N ALA A 66 -1.00 -7.81 5.14
CA ALA A 66 -1.08 -7.01 6.37
C ALA A 66 0.27 -6.94 7.10
N LEU A 67 0.85 -5.75 7.22
CA LEU A 67 1.99 -5.44 8.07
C LEU A 67 1.53 -5.27 9.52
N ASP A 68 2.07 -6.09 10.41
CA ASP A 68 2.04 -5.83 11.84
C ASP A 68 3.22 -4.91 12.21
N LEU A 69 2.92 -3.65 12.56
CA LEU A 69 3.95 -2.65 12.85
C LEU A 69 4.77 -3.00 14.11
N ARG A 70 4.24 -3.81 15.03
CA ARG A 70 4.95 -4.19 16.26
C ARG A 70 6.01 -5.25 15.99
N SER A 71 5.65 -6.27 15.21
CA SER A 71 6.57 -7.36 14.88
C SER A 71 7.40 -7.08 13.62
N GLY A 72 6.96 -6.15 12.76
CA GLY A 72 7.54 -5.92 11.44
C GLY A 72 7.29 -7.08 10.48
N VAL A 73 6.32 -7.95 10.76
CA VAL A 73 6.00 -9.10 9.92
C VAL A 73 4.86 -8.76 8.98
N VAL A 74 5.05 -9.04 7.69
CA VAL A 74 4.00 -8.91 6.67
C VAL A 74 3.30 -10.26 6.47
N ALA A 75 2.02 -10.29 6.80
CA ALA A 75 1.11 -11.38 6.47
C ALA A 75 0.80 -11.35 4.97
N LEU A 76 1.11 -12.43 4.26
CA LEU A 76 0.85 -12.62 2.84
C LEU A 76 -0.40 -13.49 2.65
N PRO A 77 -1.33 -13.13 1.74
CA PRO A 77 -2.50 -13.95 1.47
C PRO A 77 -2.09 -15.30 0.90
N ALA A 78 -2.66 -16.40 1.40
CA ALA A 78 -2.40 -17.75 0.91
C ALA A 78 -2.60 -17.85 -0.63
N THR A 79 -3.62 -17.18 -1.17
CA THR A 79 -3.93 -17.17 -2.62
C THR A 79 -2.79 -16.61 -3.48
N ALA A 80 -1.94 -15.73 -2.93
CA ALA A 80 -0.78 -15.21 -3.64
C ALA A 80 0.41 -16.20 -3.63
N LEU A 81 0.40 -17.15 -2.69
CA LEU A 81 1.43 -18.16 -2.48
C LEU A 81 1.06 -19.54 -3.08
N ASP A 82 -0.10 -19.67 -3.70
CA ASP A 82 -0.62 -20.94 -4.25
C ASP A 82 0.03 -21.36 -5.58
N GLY A 83 1.12 -20.70 -6.00
CA GLY A 83 2.10 -21.27 -6.93
C GLY A 83 1.61 -21.73 -8.30
N SER A 84 0.44 -21.29 -8.78
CA SER A 84 -0.01 -21.67 -10.13
C SER A 84 0.91 -21.02 -11.18
N SER A 85 1.71 -21.88 -11.81
CA SER A 85 2.64 -21.61 -12.90
C SER A 85 2.01 -20.97 -14.16
N ASP A 86 0.68 -20.81 -14.17
CA ASP A 86 -0.06 -20.09 -15.20
C ASP A 86 -0.07 -18.57 -14.93
N GLY A 87 1.09 -17.94 -14.76
CA GLY A 87 1.31 -16.49 -14.79
C GLY A 87 0.58 -15.60 -13.75
N ALA A 88 -0.51 -16.05 -13.15
CA ALA A 88 -1.42 -15.28 -12.31
C ALA A 88 -0.96 -15.26 -10.84
N GLY A 89 -0.43 -16.37 -10.31
CA GLY A 89 0.11 -16.45 -8.94
C GLY A 89 1.31 -15.53 -8.71
N ASN A 90 2.15 -15.33 -9.74
CA ASN A 90 3.25 -14.36 -9.67
C ASN A 90 2.73 -12.91 -9.73
N SER A 91 1.68 -12.65 -10.51
CA SER A 91 1.10 -11.30 -10.62
C SER A 91 0.41 -10.84 -9.34
N ASP A 92 -0.28 -11.74 -8.62
CA ASP A 92 -0.97 -11.37 -7.39
C ASP A 92 0.03 -11.10 -6.26
N LEU A 93 1.01 -11.97 -6.04
CA LEU A 93 2.08 -11.76 -5.06
C LEU A 93 2.86 -10.47 -5.35
N HIS A 94 3.18 -10.21 -6.61
CA HIS A 94 3.84 -8.98 -7.01
C HIS A 94 3.02 -7.74 -6.62
N SER A 95 1.73 -7.73 -6.93
CA SER A 95 0.84 -6.62 -6.58
C SER A 95 0.67 -6.43 -5.06
N VAL A 96 0.60 -7.53 -4.30
CA VAL A 96 0.59 -7.51 -2.82
C VAL A 96 1.87 -6.89 -2.28
N LEU A 97 3.04 -7.33 -2.75
CA LEU A 97 4.32 -6.81 -2.29
C LEU A 97 4.49 -5.32 -2.61
N ARG A 98 3.97 -4.84 -3.74
CA ARG A 98 3.94 -3.41 -4.06
C ARG A 98 3.09 -2.62 -3.07
N VAL A 99 1.88 -3.09 -2.77
CA VAL A 99 1.01 -2.43 -1.78
C VAL A 99 1.67 -2.44 -0.40
N GLN A 100 2.22 -3.58 0.04
CA GLN A 100 2.87 -3.70 1.34
C GLN A 100 4.16 -2.87 1.43
N ARG A 101 4.90 -2.68 0.33
CA ARG A 101 5.98 -1.70 0.27
C ARG A 101 5.46 -0.30 0.58
N MET A 102 4.39 0.14 -0.08
CA MET A 102 3.80 1.48 0.14
C MET A 102 3.32 1.66 1.58
N VAL A 103 2.64 0.66 2.14
CA VAL A 103 2.18 0.68 3.54
C VAL A 103 3.38 0.73 4.50
N GLY A 104 4.42 -0.06 4.24
CA GLY A 104 5.66 -0.05 5.03
C GLY A 104 6.36 1.30 4.98
N GLU A 105 6.52 1.89 3.80
CA GLU A 105 7.11 3.23 3.63
C GLU A 105 6.28 4.31 4.34
N MET A 106 4.95 4.24 4.24
CA MET A 106 4.04 5.11 5.00
C MET A 106 4.26 4.94 6.50
N SER A 107 4.33 3.71 7.00
CA SER A 107 4.50 3.42 8.43
C SER A 107 5.83 3.92 9.00
N ALA A 108 6.88 3.96 8.18
CA ALA A 108 8.20 4.48 8.53
C ALA A 108 8.30 6.02 8.41
N SER A 109 7.24 6.68 7.95
CA SER A 109 7.23 8.12 7.67
C SER A 109 6.78 8.97 8.86
N THR A 110 6.92 10.28 8.69
CA THR A 110 6.35 11.29 9.59
C THR A 110 5.40 12.21 8.85
N TYR A 111 4.39 12.71 9.54
CA TYR A 111 3.43 13.69 9.01
C TYR A 111 3.31 14.91 9.94
N PRO A 112 2.97 16.09 9.42
CA PRO A 112 2.65 17.25 10.26
C PRO A 112 1.25 17.10 10.88
N ASP A 113 1.14 17.25 12.20
CA ASP A 113 -0.15 17.29 12.93
C ASP A 113 -0.93 18.60 12.68
N ALA A 114 -2.10 18.73 13.30
CA ALA A 114 -2.92 19.94 13.20
C ALA A 114 -2.14 21.22 13.62
N GLN A 115 -1.19 21.09 14.54
CA GLN A 115 -0.31 22.16 15.01
C GLN A 115 0.99 22.30 14.20
N GLY A 116 1.18 21.49 13.15
CA GLY A 116 2.36 21.51 12.30
C GLY A 116 3.58 20.80 12.89
N ARG A 117 3.43 20.07 14.01
CA ARG A 117 4.52 19.28 14.59
C ARG A 117 4.66 17.97 13.85
N SER A 118 5.91 17.53 13.66
CA SER A 118 6.18 16.23 13.04
C SER A 118 5.78 15.09 13.99
N ARG A 119 4.98 14.16 13.49
CA ARG A 119 4.49 12.97 14.18
C ARG A 119 4.83 11.73 13.36
N HIS A 120 5.23 10.65 14.02
CA HIS A 120 5.32 9.36 13.37
C HIS A 120 3.93 8.81 13.07
N VAL A 121 3.81 8.11 11.93
CA VAL A 121 2.65 7.28 11.66
C VAL A 121 2.53 6.21 12.75
N SER A 122 1.35 6.08 13.33
CA SER A 122 1.09 5.16 14.44
C SER A 122 0.61 3.80 13.97
N ALA A 123 0.70 2.79 14.83
CA ALA A 123 0.14 1.46 14.54
C ALA A 123 -1.36 1.52 14.22
N ASP A 124 -2.15 2.30 14.98
CA ASP A 124 -3.59 2.50 14.74
C ASP A 124 -3.88 3.02 13.32
N MET A 125 -3.06 3.94 12.80
CA MET A 125 -3.21 4.43 11.43
C MET A 125 -2.94 3.37 10.37
N VAL A 126 -1.93 2.52 10.61
CA VAL A 126 -1.55 1.43 9.71
C VAL A 126 -2.62 0.34 9.73
N ASP A 127 -3.09 -0.03 10.92
CA ASP A 127 -4.17 -1.01 11.12
C ASP A 127 -5.45 -0.53 10.43
N ASN A 128 -5.86 0.72 10.68
CA ASN A 128 -7.06 1.32 10.08
C ASN A 128 -6.99 1.40 8.54
N LEU A 129 -5.83 1.73 7.97
CA LEU A 129 -5.65 1.70 6.52
C LEU A 129 -5.82 0.27 6.00
N GLN A 130 -5.14 -0.69 6.61
CA GLN A 130 -5.15 -2.07 6.16
C GLN A 130 -6.51 -2.73 6.34
N ASP A 131 -7.26 -2.38 7.38
CA ASP A 131 -8.65 -2.81 7.58
C ASP A 131 -9.55 -2.32 6.45
N VAL A 132 -9.35 -1.09 5.97
CA VAL A 132 -10.09 -0.56 4.81
C VAL A 132 -9.68 -1.27 3.53
N LEU A 133 -8.38 -1.43 3.27
CA LEU A 133 -7.89 -2.07 2.05
C LEU A 133 -8.30 -3.56 1.98
N ASN A 134 -8.24 -4.27 3.11
CA ASN A 134 -8.58 -5.70 3.18
C ASN A 134 -10.09 -5.94 3.36
N GLY A 135 -10.83 -5.01 3.95
CA GLY A 135 -12.27 -5.12 4.20
C GLY A 135 -13.15 -4.99 2.95
N SER A 136 -12.59 -4.58 1.80
CA SER A 136 -13.30 -4.48 0.53
C SER A 136 -12.53 -5.18 -0.59
N PRO A 137 -13.01 -6.34 -1.10
CA PRO A 137 -12.37 -7.05 -2.21
C PRO A 137 -12.27 -6.20 -3.48
N VAL A 138 -13.26 -5.33 -3.71
CA VAL A 138 -13.25 -4.40 -4.86
C VAL A 138 -12.12 -3.38 -4.70
N LEU A 139 -11.98 -2.79 -3.50
CA LEU A 139 -10.91 -1.83 -3.22
C LEU A 139 -9.53 -2.49 -3.27
N ALA A 140 -9.38 -3.67 -2.68
CA ALA A 140 -8.18 -4.48 -2.76
C ALA A 140 -7.77 -4.73 -4.22
N GLY A 141 -8.74 -5.09 -5.08
CA GLY A 141 -8.49 -5.25 -6.51
C GLY A 141 -8.10 -3.94 -7.21
N GLN A 142 -8.73 -2.82 -6.87
CA GLN A 142 -8.42 -1.51 -7.45
C GLN A 142 -7.02 -1.03 -7.07
N ILE A 143 -6.65 -1.11 -5.79
CA ILE A 143 -5.33 -0.65 -5.34
C ILE A 143 -4.20 -1.54 -5.85
N LYS A 144 -4.40 -2.87 -5.91
CA LYS A 144 -3.42 -3.78 -6.52
C LYS A 144 -3.22 -3.51 -8.01
N ARG A 145 -4.30 -3.20 -8.73
CA ARG A 145 -4.23 -2.78 -10.14
C ARG A 145 -3.45 -1.47 -10.28
N ALA A 146 -3.82 -0.42 -9.54
CA ALA A 146 -3.13 0.86 -9.60
C ALA A 146 -1.63 0.74 -9.25
N ALA A 147 -1.31 -0.05 -8.23
CA ALA A 147 0.07 -0.33 -7.84
C ALA A 147 0.86 -1.11 -8.91
N SER A 148 0.18 -1.81 -9.83
CA SER A 148 0.85 -2.69 -10.82
C SER A 148 0.82 -2.13 -12.23
N THR A 149 -0.09 -1.23 -12.56
CA THR A 149 -0.25 -0.66 -13.90
C THR A 149 0.82 0.40 -14.16
N PRO A 150 1.68 0.23 -15.18
CA PRO A 150 2.62 1.26 -15.62
C PRO A 150 1.90 2.54 -16.02
N ASP A 151 2.44 3.69 -15.63
CA ASP A 151 1.94 4.97 -16.11
C ASP A 151 2.53 5.27 -17.51
N PRO A 152 1.71 5.41 -18.55
CA PRO A 152 2.20 5.71 -19.91
C PRO A 152 2.82 7.12 -20.02
N ALA A 153 2.47 8.05 -19.12
CA ALA A 153 3.02 9.40 -19.09
C ALA A 153 4.36 9.49 -18.35
N SER A 154 4.65 8.52 -17.46
CA SER A 154 5.84 8.50 -16.61
C SER A 154 6.56 7.16 -16.70
N PRO A 155 7.48 6.97 -17.67
CA PRO A 155 8.22 5.71 -17.84
C PRO A 155 8.99 5.33 -16.57
N GLY A 156 8.68 4.15 -16.03
CA GLY A 156 9.27 3.64 -14.79
C GLY A 156 8.29 3.67 -13.61
N SER A 157 7.35 4.61 -13.58
CA SER A 157 6.35 4.73 -12.53
C SER A 157 5.15 3.81 -12.75
N ARG A 158 4.30 3.71 -11.74
CA ARG A 158 2.96 3.13 -11.80
C ARG A 158 1.91 4.19 -11.59
N LEU A 159 0.65 3.82 -11.84
CA LEU A 159 -0.49 4.64 -11.50
C LEU A 159 -0.55 4.96 -10.00
N LEU A 160 0.02 4.13 -9.13
CA LEU A 160 0.19 4.42 -7.72
C LEU A 160 1.50 3.83 -7.21
N ASP A 161 2.41 4.69 -6.76
CA ASP A 161 3.69 4.27 -6.19
C ASP A 161 3.85 4.62 -4.70
N HIS A 162 3.09 5.57 -4.16
CA HIS A 162 3.24 5.94 -2.76
C HIS A 162 1.91 6.18 -2.05
N ILE A 163 1.89 5.91 -0.75
CA ILE A 163 0.84 6.33 0.18
C ILE A 163 1.50 7.25 1.20
N SER A 164 0.94 8.42 1.42
CA SER A 164 1.44 9.39 2.39
C SER A 164 0.35 9.81 3.37
N VAL A 165 0.76 10.17 4.58
CA VAL A 165 -0.13 10.81 5.55
C VAL A 165 0.10 12.31 5.51
N MET A 166 -0.97 13.08 5.37
CA MET A 166 -0.91 14.54 5.38
C MET A 166 -1.63 15.15 6.57
N LYS A 167 -1.30 16.42 6.84
CA LYS A 167 -2.05 17.26 7.77
C LYS A 167 -3.51 17.33 7.34
N SER A 168 -4.42 17.23 8.32
CA SER A 168 -5.83 17.49 8.07
C SER A 168 -6.05 18.96 7.71
N SER A 169 -6.58 19.23 6.52
CA SER A 169 -6.83 20.58 5.99
C SER A 169 -8.32 20.98 6.01
N GLY A 170 -9.18 20.20 6.67
CA GLY A 170 -10.59 20.57 6.90
C GLY A 170 -11.49 20.52 5.65
N GLY A 171 -11.08 19.90 4.54
CA GLY A 171 -11.92 19.84 3.33
C GLY A 171 -11.63 18.70 2.32
N THR A 172 -10.43 18.14 2.28
CA THR A 172 -10.11 17.03 1.37
C THR A 172 -10.18 15.70 2.11
N GLY A 173 -11.06 14.79 1.66
CA GLY A 173 -11.12 13.41 2.19
C GLY A 173 -9.85 12.60 1.88
N GLY A 174 -9.14 12.98 0.82
CA GLY A 174 -7.87 12.47 0.31
C GLY A 174 -7.43 13.33 -0.87
N SER A 175 -6.24 13.09 -1.41
CA SER A 175 -5.84 13.65 -2.71
C SER A 175 -4.80 12.80 -3.41
N TYR A 176 -4.90 12.67 -4.72
CA TYR A 176 -3.87 12.06 -5.56
C TYR A 176 -2.93 13.13 -6.17
N ASP A 177 -1.63 12.97 -5.97
CA ASP A 177 -0.57 13.75 -6.63
C ASP A 177 -0.06 12.95 -7.84
N GLY A 178 -0.46 13.35 -9.05
CA GLY A 178 -0.13 12.66 -10.29
C GLY A 178 1.32 12.76 -10.72
N ASP A 179 2.04 13.81 -10.28
CA ASP A 179 3.46 13.97 -10.59
C ASP A 179 4.31 13.03 -9.73
N LYS A 180 3.87 12.79 -8.48
CA LYS A 180 4.53 11.89 -7.54
C LYS A 180 3.91 10.50 -7.46
N HIS A 181 2.87 10.22 -8.23
CA HIS A 181 2.06 9.00 -8.16
C HIS A 181 1.70 8.62 -6.70
N THR A 182 1.34 9.62 -5.90
CA THR A 182 1.17 9.51 -4.45
C THR A 182 -0.28 9.72 -4.05
N MET A 183 -0.88 8.75 -3.37
CA MET A 183 -2.12 8.95 -2.65
C MET A 183 -1.84 9.57 -1.28
N ASN A 184 -2.41 10.73 -1.02
CA ASN A 184 -2.29 11.42 0.25
C ASN A 184 -3.57 11.25 1.06
N ILE A 185 -3.43 10.73 2.27
CA ILE A 185 -4.54 10.46 3.19
C ILE A 185 -4.43 11.41 4.39
N PRO A 186 -5.49 12.17 4.72
CA PRO A 186 -5.50 13.01 5.92
C PRO A 186 -5.34 12.14 7.17
N SER A 187 -4.46 12.55 8.08
CA SER A 187 -4.27 11.89 9.38
C SER A 187 -5.58 11.67 10.14
N THR A 188 -6.53 12.62 10.09
CA THR A 188 -7.85 12.49 10.74
C THR A 188 -8.72 11.37 10.16
N ALA A 189 -8.47 10.93 8.93
CA ALA A 189 -9.15 9.81 8.30
C ALA A 189 -8.55 8.45 8.69
N LEU A 190 -7.39 8.42 9.35
CA LEU A 190 -6.67 7.21 9.77
C LEU A 190 -6.61 7.04 11.30
N ILE A 191 -6.84 8.11 12.07
CA ILE A 191 -6.83 8.05 13.54
C ILE A 191 -8.23 7.65 14.03
N SER A 192 -8.30 6.59 14.84
CA SER A 192 -9.49 6.26 15.63
C SER A 192 -9.83 7.43 16.56
N ARG A 193 -11.12 7.68 16.87
CA ARG A 193 -11.52 8.77 17.79
C ARG A 193 -10.68 8.72 19.08
N SER A 194 -9.69 9.59 19.17
CA SER A 194 -8.70 9.59 20.24
C SER A 194 -8.85 10.85 21.08
N PHE A 195 -8.47 10.75 22.36
CA PHE A 195 -8.40 11.88 23.30
C PHE A 195 -7.14 12.75 23.08
N THR A 196 -6.37 12.51 22.02
CA THR A 196 -5.16 13.28 21.68
C THR A 196 -5.50 14.57 20.91
N ALA A 197 -4.52 15.46 20.74
CA ALA A 197 -4.67 16.78 20.11
C ALA A 197 -5.13 16.74 18.63
N ASP A 198 -5.06 15.58 17.99
CA ASP A 198 -5.64 15.31 16.67
C ASP A 198 -6.93 14.49 16.87
N HIS A 199 -8.08 15.16 16.79
CA HIS A 199 -9.36 14.46 16.83
C HIS A 199 -9.56 13.68 15.53
N GLY A 200 -9.34 12.37 15.57
CA GLY A 200 -9.66 11.46 14.46
C GLY A 200 -11.15 11.20 14.33
N ASP A 201 -11.61 10.92 13.11
CA ASP A 201 -12.97 10.43 12.84
C ASP A 201 -12.89 9.27 11.85
N PHE A 202 -11.98 8.32 12.11
CA PHE A 202 -11.87 7.10 11.31
C PHE A 202 -13.25 6.46 11.12
N ARG A 203 -13.65 6.35 9.86
CA ARG A 203 -14.86 5.67 9.42
C ARG A 203 -14.49 4.86 8.20
N SER A 204 -14.47 3.53 8.35
CA SER A 204 -14.04 2.60 7.30
C SER A 204 -14.78 2.84 5.97
N GLY A 205 -16.09 3.08 6.01
CA GLY A 205 -16.88 3.40 4.81
C GLY A 205 -16.48 4.70 4.11
N SER A 206 -16.17 5.75 4.88
CA SER A 206 -15.73 7.04 4.33
C SER A 206 -14.34 6.94 3.71
N LEU A 207 -13.40 6.27 4.38
CA LEU A 207 -12.06 6.07 3.85
C LEU A 207 -12.05 5.12 2.64
N THR A 208 -12.93 4.11 2.61
CA THR A 208 -13.13 3.25 1.43
C THR A 208 -13.52 4.08 0.20
N PHE A 209 -14.48 5.01 0.36
CA PHE A 209 -14.90 5.89 -0.73
C PHE A 209 -13.77 6.81 -1.17
N VAL A 210 -13.05 7.42 -0.23
CA VAL A 210 -11.89 8.27 -0.53
C VAL A 210 -10.85 7.50 -1.32
N ILE A 211 -10.36 6.37 -0.82
CA ILE A 211 -9.31 5.60 -1.49
C ILE A 211 -9.82 5.14 -2.87
N GLY A 212 -11.08 4.70 -2.97
CA GLY A 212 -11.70 4.34 -4.24
C GLY A 212 -11.79 5.50 -5.23
N HIS A 213 -12.06 6.72 -4.76
CA HIS A 213 -12.08 7.95 -5.57
C HIS A 213 -10.68 8.36 -6.00
N GLU A 214 -9.70 8.34 -5.08
CA GLU A 214 -8.32 8.72 -5.38
C GLU A 214 -7.61 7.72 -6.31
N VAL A 215 -7.88 6.41 -6.19
CA VAL A 215 -7.38 5.41 -7.14
C VAL A 215 -7.93 5.67 -8.56
N GLN A 216 -9.11 6.27 -8.71
CA GLN A 216 -9.67 6.61 -10.03
C GLN A 216 -9.07 7.88 -10.63
N HIS A 217 -8.50 8.77 -9.80
CA HIS A 217 -7.74 9.93 -10.26
C HIS A 217 -6.37 9.57 -10.81
N ALA A 218 -5.82 8.43 -10.39
CA ALA A 218 -4.71 7.83 -11.11
C ALA A 218 -5.19 7.53 -12.54
N PRO A 219 -4.56 8.12 -13.58
CA PRO A 219 -5.16 8.28 -14.89
C PRO A 219 -5.77 6.97 -15.38
N SER A 220 -7.10 6.97 -15.47
CA SER A 220 -7.85 5.80 -15.91
C SER A 220 -7.32 5.31 -17.26
N THR A 221 -7.21 4.00 -17.39
CA THR A 221 -7.01 3.27 -18.66
C THR A 221 -8.13 3.49 -19.69
N GLN A 222 -9.04 4.45 -19.48
CA GLN A 222 -10.06 4.89 -20.45
C GLN A 222 -9.68 6.17 -21.21
N ALA A 223 -8.59 6.88 -20.84
CA ALA A 223 -8.13 8.04 -21.59
C ALA A 223 -7.38 7.69 -22.90
N ILE A 224 -7.10 6.40 -23.15
CA ILE A 224 -6.61 5.91 -24.44
C ILE A 224 -7.83 5.55 -25.30
N GLN A 225 -8.66 6.53 -25.68
CA GLN A 225 -9.54 6.49 -26.88
C GLN A 225 -10.44 7.74 -27.07
N VAL A 226 -10.41 8.78 -26.23
CA VAL A 226 -11.15 10.03 -26.54
C VAL A 226 -10.29 11.26 -26.26
N ASN A 227 -9.38 11.55 -27.20
CA ASN A 227 -8.79 12.87 -27.31
C ASN A 227 -9.84 13.84 -27.86
N ARG A 228 -10.53 14.60 -26.98
CA ARG A 228 -10.85 16.02 -27.19
C ARG A 228 -10.97 16.71 -25.83
N GLY A 229 -10.15 17.74 -25.64
CA GLY A 229 -9.79 18.31 -24.35
C GLY A 229 -10.88 19.07 -23.61
N SER A 230 -10.73 19.12 -22.29
CA SER A 230 -10.71 20.34 -21.45
C SER A 230 -10.52 19.97 -19.97
N PRO A 231 -9.96 20.88 -19.14
CA PRO A 231 -9.28 20.54 -17.88
C PRO A 231 -10.20 20.57 -16.64
N CYS A 232 -9.71 19.91 -15.58
CA CYS A 232 -10.04 20.09 -14.14
C CYS A 232 -11.49 20.47 -13.79
N ALA A 233 -12.22 19.53 -13.19
CA ALA A 233 -13.46 19.85 -12.50
C ALA A 233 -13.37 19.45 -11.02
N SER A 234 -13.14 20.45 -10.16
CA SER A 234 -13.55 20.40 -8.76
C SER A 234 -15.07 20.28 -8.73
N PHE A 235 -15.61 19.15 -8.28
CA PHE A 235 -17.03 19.00 -8.00
C PHE A 235 -17.26 19.08 -6.49
N GLY A 236 -17.68 20.27 -6.03
CA GLY A 236 -18.38 20.39 -4.77
C GLY A 236 -19.80 19.88 -4.92
N PHE A 237 -20.23 18.97 -4.05
CA PHE A 237 -21.64 18.64 -3.90
C PHE A 237 -22.11 19.03 -2.51
N ALA A 238 -23.07 19.96 -2.49
CA ALA A 238 -23.91 20.27 -1.36
C ALA A 238 -24.68 19.01 -0.95
N LEU A 239 -24.62 18.68 0.34
CA LEU A 239 -25.58 17.79 0.97
C LEU A 239 -26.82 18.63 1.29
N ASN A 240 -28.00 18.12 0.93
CA ASN A 240 -29.32 18.69 1.26
C ASN A 240 -29.44 19.04 2.74
#